data_AF-D2XNL1-F1
#
_entry.id   AF-D2XNL1-F1
#
_cell.length_a   1.000
_cell.length_b   1.000
_cell.length_c   1.000
_cell.angle_alpha   90.00
_cell.angle_beta   90.00
_cell.angle_gamma   90.00
#
_symmetry.space_group_name_H-M   'P 1'
#
loop_
_entity.id
_entity.type
_entity.pdbx_description
1 polymer ?
#
loop_
_entity_poly.entity_id
_entity_poly.type
_entity_poly.pdbx_seq_one_letter_code
_entity_poly.pdbx_strand_id
1 'polypeptide(L)'
;CRPHAMHVSGCYGMCETMEVPTLSPPYKEPLHSTCNYDEFEFQTEQLPDCDPGVDPTYIYINAVSCVCSVPSYDTTSYYFRYFLPHNDKR
;
A
#
# COMPACT_ATOMS: atom_id res chain seq x y z
N CYS A 1 -0.16 -24.14 5.90
CA CYS A 1 -1.19 -23.77 4.90
C CYS A 1 -0.54 -23.72 3.52
N ARG A 2 -1.31 -23.90 2.44
CA ARG A 2 -0.80 -23.85 1.06
C ARG A 2 -1.04 -22.47 0.41
N PRO A 3 -0.32 -22.12 -0.68
CA PRO A 3 -0.58 -20.88 -1.42
C PRO A 3 -2.02 -20.80 -1.91
N HIS A 4 -2.67 -19.67 -1.63
CA HIS A 4 -4.05 -19.39 -2.01
C HIS A 4 -4.11 -18.04 -2.71
N ALA A 5 -4.76 -17.98 -3.87
CA ALA A 5 -4.94 -16.73 -4.61
C ALA A 5 -6.14 -15.98 -4.03
N MET A 6 -5.90 -14.74 -3.59
CA MET A 6 -6.91 -13.85 -3.04
C MET A 6 -7.05 -12.60 -3.92
N HIS A 7 -8.24 -12.01 -3.94
CA HIS A 7 -8.47 -10.75 -4.65
C HIS A 7 -8.31 -9.59 -3.68
N VAL A 8 -7.32 -8.73 -3.93
CA VAL A 8 -6.99 -7.60 -3.06
C VAL A 8 -7.09 -6.31 -3.85
N SER A 9 -7.83 -5.34 -3.30
CA SER A 9 -7.91 -3.99 -3.81
C SER A 9 -6.79 -3.15 -3.19
N GLY A 10 -5.94 -2.56 -4.04
CA GLY A 10 -4.85 -1.69 -3.62
C GLY A 10 -4.85 -0.35 -4.35
N CYS A 11 -4.18 0.65 -3.79
CA CYS A 11 -4.07 1.97 -4.39
C CYS A 11 -2.92 2.03 -5.41
N TYR A 12 -3.24 2.49 -6.61
CA TYR A 12 -2.30 2.69 -7.71
C TYR A 12 -2.76 3.89 -8.55
N GLY A 13 -1.82 4.75 -8.96
CA GLY A 13 -2.12 5.91 -9.78
C GLY A 13 -1.00 6.95 -9.78
N MET A 14 -1.30 8.10 -10.38
CA MET A 14 -0.40 9.26 -10.43
C MET A 14 -0.97 10.37 -9.54
N CYS A 15 -0.08 11.08 -8.85
CA CYS A 15 -0.41 12.25 -8.06
C CYS A 15 0.35 13.47 -8.59
N GLU A 16 -0.31 14.61 -8.60
CA GLU A 16 0.35 15.87 -8.94
C GLU A 16 1.31 16.26 -7.82
N THR A 17 2.54 16.54 -8.20
CA THR A 17 3.58 17.06 -7.32
C THR A 17 4.23 18.26 -7.98
N MET A 18 4.73 19.18 -7.16
CA MET A 18 5.46 20.35 -7.63
C MET A 18 6.74 20.48 -6.84
N GLU A 19 7.82 20.75 -7.57
CA GLU A 19 9.07 21.21 -6.98
C GLU A 19 9.12 22.73 -7.03
N VAL A 20 9.63 23.34 -5.97
CA VAL A 20 9.94 24.77 -6.00
C VAL A 20 11.31 24.93 -6.67
N PRO A 21 11.41 25.63 -7.82
CA PRO A 21 12.66 25.71 -8.59
C PRO A 21 13.75 26.56 -7.92
N THR A 22 13.42 27.28 -6.85
CA THR A 22 14.32 28.20 -6.16
C THR A 22 14.61 27.72 -4.74
N LEU A 23 15.85 27.27 -4.51
CA LEU A 23 16.38 26.93 -3.20
C LEU A 23 16.83 28.18 -2.41
N SER A 24 16.06 29.28 -2.48
CA SER A 24 16.36 30.47 -1.67
C SER A 24 15.88 30.24 -0.23
N PRO A 25 16.67 30.59 0.79
CA PRO A 25 16.24 30.53 2.18
C PRO A 25 14.87 31.21 2.37
N PRO A 26 13.96 30.66 3.20
CA PRO A 26 14.11 29.47 4.05
C PRO A 26 13.99 28.16 3.25
N TYR A 27 14.80 27.16 3.61
CA TYR A 27 14.72 25.81 3.04
C TYR A 27 13.27 25.31 3.09
N LYS A 28 12.74 24.90 1.93
CA LYS A 28 11.38 24.37 1.84
C LYS A 28 11.43 22.86 2.04
N GLU A 29 10.60 22.36 2.94
CA GLU A 29 10.42 20.92 3.11
C GLU A 29 9.72 20.34 1.87
N PRO A 30 10.25 19.26 1.27
CA PRO A 30 9.67 18.62 0.10
C PRO A 30 8.38 17.87 0.48
N LEU A 31 7.24 18.53 0.35
CA LEU A 31 5.92 17.94 0.57
C LEU A 31 5.38 17.37 -0.75
N HIS A 32 5.84 16.17 -1.10
CA HIS A 32 5.36 15.46 -2.29
C HIS A 32 4.25 14.47 -1.92
N SER A 33 3.07 14.66 -2.51
CA SER A 33 1.95 13.72 -2.36
C SER A 33 2.20 12.43 -3.13
N THR A 34 1.83 11.30 -2.52
CA THR A 34 1.83 9.98 -3.15
C THR A 34 0.41 9.38 -3.14
N CYS A 35 0.14 8.42 -4.02
CA CYS A 35 -1.15 7.72 -4.03
C CYS A 35 -1.17 6.74 -2.85
N ASN A 36 -2.04 6.99 -1.87
CA ASN A 36 -2.12 6.26 -0.62
C ASN A 36 -3.56 5.80 -0.36
N TYR A 37 -3.71 4.89 0.61
CA TYR A 37 -5.01 4.53 1.18
C TYR A 37 -5.60 5.74 1.89
N ASP A 38 -6.87 6.00 1.60
CA ASP A 38 -7.68 6.98 2.32
C ASP A 38 -8.51 6.23 3.36
N GLU A 39 -9.42 5.39 2.87
CA GLU A 39 -10.15 4.42 3.67
C GLU A 39 -9.80 2.99 3.25
N PHE A 40 -9.70 2.10 4.24
CA PHE A 40 -9.49 0.68 4.03
C PHE A 40 -10.30 -0.14 5.03
N GLU A 41 -10.56 -1.38 4.67
CA GLU A 41 -11.24 -2.35 5.52
C GLU A 41 -10.37 -3.59 5.73
N PHE A 42 -10.49 -4.20 6.91
CA PHE A 42 -9.88 -5.49 7.19
C PHE A 42 -10.77 -6.61 6.63
N GLN A 43 -10.19 -7.43 5.78
CA GLN A 43 -10.78 -8.65 5.27
C GLN A 43 -10.17 -9.85 5.95
N THR A 44 -10.99 -10.88 6.16
CA THR A 44 -10.59 -12.13 6.81
C THR A 44 -10.93 -13.30 5.92
N GLU A 45 -9.94 -14.12 5.60
CA GLU A 45 -10.10 -15.33 4.79
C GLU A 45 -9.55 -16.56 5.52
N GLN A 46 -10.12 -17.73 5.21
CA GLN A 46 -9.67 -19.01 5.74
C GLN A 46 -8.77 -19.70 4.71
N LEU A 47 -7.49 -19.86 5.05
CA LEU A 47 -6.52 -20.50 4.16
C LEU A 47 -6.78 -22.02 4.08
N PRO A 48 -6.76 -22.61 2.88
CA PRO A 48 -6.91 -24.05 2.71
C PRO A 48 -5.64 -24.83 3.11
N ASP A 49 -5.84 -26.11 3.41
CA ASP A 49 -4.77 -27.10 3.61
C ASP A 49 -3.71 -26.68 4.65
N CYS A 50 -4.16 -26.24 5.82
CA CYS A 50 -3.31 -25.99 6.98
C CYS A 50 -3.02 -27.29 7.77
N ASP A 51 -1.86 -27.35 8.42
CA ASP A 51 -1.51 -28.48 9.29
C ASP A 51 -2.37 -28.51 10.56
N PRO A 52 -2.57 -29.67 11.20
CA PRO A 52 -3.35 -29.76 12.43
C PRO A 52 -2.83 -28.84 13.53
N GLY A 53 -3.72 -28.02 14.12
CA GLY A 53 -3.38 -27.07 15.18
C GLY A 53 -2.90 -25.69 14.72
N VAL A 54 -2.83 -25.45 13.40
CA VAL A 54 -2.56 -24.12 12.84
C VAL A 54 -3.88 -23.36 12.65
N ASP A 55 -3.93 -22.09 13.08
CA ASP A 55 -5.06 -21.20 12.78
C ASP A 55 -5.05 -20.84 11.28
N PRO A 56 -6.09 -21.20 10.50
CA PRO A 56 -6.17 -20.88 9.07
C PRO A 56 -6.55 -19.43 8.78
N THR A 57 -6.84 -18.63 9.81
CA THR A 57 -7.34 -17.26 9.64
C THR A 57 -6.24 -16.31 9.16
N TYR A 58 -6.43 -15.73 7.98
CA TYR A 58 -5.56 -14.68 7.43
C TYR A 58 -6.32 -13.37 7.31
N ILE A 59 -5.74 -12.30 7.85
CA ILE A 59 -6.34 -10.95 7.84
C ILE A 59 -5.48 -10.05 6.96
N TYR A 60 -6.11 -9.38 6.00
CA TYR A 60 -5.46 -8.43 5.09
C TYR A 60 -6.33 -7.18 4.93
N ILE A 61 -5.80 -6.14 4.27
CA ILE A 61 -6.53 -4.89 4.02
C ILE A 61 -6.95 -4.78 2.55
N ASN A 62 -8.16 -4.24 2.33
CA ASN A 62 -8.63 -3.81 1.02
C ASN A 62 -8.82 -2.29 0.99
N ALA A 63 -8.37 -1.66 -0.09
CA ALA A 63 -8.66 -0.26 -0.37
C ALA A 63 -10.16 -0.07 -0.61
N VAL A 64 -10.78 0.81 0.15
CA VAL A 64 -12.13 1.33 -0.11
C VAL A 64 -12.03 2.59 -0.98
N SER A 65 -11.09 3.47 -0.65
CA SER A 65 -10.77 4.68 -1.41
C SER A 65 -9.27 4.97 -1.40
N CYS A 66 -8.82 5.76 -2.38
CA CYS A 66 -7.43 6.18 -2.51
C CYS A 66 -7.37 7.71 -2.61
N VAL A 67 -6.30 8.30 -2.06
CA VAL A 67 -6.09 9.75 -2.04
C VAL A 67 -4.63 10.08 -2.33
N CYS A 68 -4.42 11.24 -2.95
CA CYS A 68 -3.09 11.85 -3.04
C CYS A 68 -2.82 12.63 -1.76
N SER A 69 -1.97 12.09 -0.89
CA SER A 69 -1.61 12.69 0.39
C SER A 69 -0.11 12.63 0.64
N VAL A 70 0.39 13.50 1.52
CA VAL A 70 1.77 13.39 2.01
C VAL A 70 1.82 12.12 2.87
N PRO A 71 2.72 11.16 2.57
CA PRO A 71 2.77 9.91 3.32
C PRO A 71 3.14 10.15 4.79
N SER A 72 2.48 9.42 5.69
CA SER A 72 2.87 9.35 7.10
C SER A 72 3.79 8.16 7.33
N TYR A 73 4.89 8.38 8.05
CA TYR A 73 5.85 7.33 8.37
C TYR A 73 5.36 6.36 9.47
N ASP A 74 4.28 6.71 10.16
CA ASP A 74 3.76 5.94 11.30
C ASP A 74 2.98 4.70 10.87
N THR A 75 2.35 4.73 9.68
CA THR A 75 1.44 3.66 9.23
C THR A 75 1.87 3.00 7.94
N THR A 76 2.71 3.66 7.14
CA THR A 76 3.04 3.19 5.79
C THR A 76 4.55 3.13 5.58
N SER A 77 5.06 1.96 5.22
CA SER A 77 6.46 1.83 4.79
C SER A 77 6.61 2.31 3.35
N TYR A 78 7.43 3.33 3.13
CA TYR A 78 7.71 3.91 1.82
C TYR A 78 9.08 3.44 1.33
N TYR A 79 9.16 2.97 0.09
CA TYR A 79 10.42 2.62 -0.55
C TYR A 79 10.40 3.07 -2.01
N PHE A 80 11.49 3.66 -2.48
CA PHE A 80 11.58 4.24 -3.83
C PHE A 80 11.53 3.23 -4.97
N ARG A 81 11.64 1.91 -4.69
CA ARG A 81 11.34 0.80 -5.62
C ARG A 81 11.52 -0.59 -4.97
N TYR A 82 10.69 -1.54 -5.43
CA TYR A 82 10.76 -3.02 -5.43
C TYR A 82 10.09 -3.83 -4.31
N PHE A 83 8.86 -4.29 -4.58
CA PHE A 83 8.51 -5.61 -5.12
C PHE A 83 7.04 -5.46 -5.53
N LEU A 84 6.72 -5.54 -6.83
CA LEU A 84 5.32 -5.72 -7.20
C LEU A 84 4.85 -7.01 -6.50
N PRO A 85 3.68 -7.05 -5.86
CA PRO A 85 3.09 -8.31 -5.43
C PRO A 85 3.06 -9.20 -6.67
N HIS A 86 3.76 -10.34 -6.62
CA HIS A 86 3.98 -11.24 -7.74
C HIS A 86 2.66 -11.53 -8.48
N ASN A 87 2.45 -10.87 -9.61
CA ASN A 87 1.58 -11.30 -10.70
C ASN A 87 1.99 -10.58 -11.99
N ASP A 88 3.22 -10.85 -12.41
CA ASP A 88 3.61 -10.68 -13.81
C ASP A 88 2.96 -11.80 -14.63
N LYS A 89 1.71 -11.55 -15.05
CA LYS A 89 1.09 -12.18 -16.22
C LYS A 89 0.15 -11.18 -16.88
N ARG A 90 0.70 -10.14 -17.51
CA ARG A 90 0.38 -9.75 -18.90
C ARG A 90 1.25 -8.61 -19.40
#